data_AF-A0A3P6A0S8-F1
#
_entry.id   AF-A0A3P6A0S8-F1
#
_cell.length_a   1.000
_cell.length_b   1.000
_cell.length_c   1.000
_cell.angle_alpha   90.00
_cell.angle_beta   90.00
_cell.angle_gamma   90.00
#
_symmetry.space_group_name_H-M   'P 1'
#
loop_
_entity.id
_entity.type
_entity.pdbx_description
1 polymer ?
#
loop_
_entity_poly.entity_id
_entity_poly.type
_entity_poly.pdbx_seq_one_letter_code
_entity_poly.pdbx_strand_id
1 'polypeptide(L)'
;MSIHAAYVKAIRSAQHFIYIVNQYFLGSSIIQLGFKQGLGSFGIAGANNLIPIEIALKIANKIRARGKFAAYIVIPMWPEGAPTSNPIQRILYWQHKTMQMMYQTIHKALVEVGLDGQYEPQDFII
;
A
#
# COMPACT_ATOMS: atom_id res chain seq x y z
N MET A 1 -24.16 3.20 1.43
CA MET A 1 -22.81 2.86 0.91
C MET A 1 -21.88 2.72 2.11
N SER A 2 -21.15 1.62 2.26
CA SER A 2 -20.24 1.46 3.40
C SER A 2 -18.97 2.31 3.22
N ILE A 3 -18.28 2.63 4.32
CA ILE A 3 -17.02 3.39 4.30
C ILE A 3 -16.01 2.72 3.37
N HIS A 4 -15.81 1.42 3.52
CA HIS A 4 -14.87 0.66 2.70
C HIS A 4 -15.18 0.76 1.20
N ALA A 5 -16.45 0.56 0.81
CA ALA A 5 -16.87 0.62 -0.58
C ALA A 5 -16.70 2.04 -1.17
N ALA A 6 -16.93 3.08 -0.38
CA ALA A 6 -16.73 4.46 -0.79
C ALA A 6 -15.25 4.76 -1.09
N TYR A 7 -14.33 4.31 -0.22
CA TYR A 7 -12.88 4.45 -0.46
C TYR A 7 -12.44 3.71 -1.73
N VAL A 8 -12.84 2.44 -1.90
CA VAL A 8 -12.48 1.67 -3.10
C VAL A 8 -12.99 2.35 -4.37
N LYS A 9 -14.24 2.83 -4.36
CA LYS A 9 -14.81 3.58 -5.49
C LYS A 9 -14.01 4.84 -5.79
N ALA A 10 -13.68 5.63 -4.75
CA ALA A 10 -12.90 6.86 -4.90
C ALA A 10 -11.52 6.59 -5.53
N ILE A 11 -10.77 5.60 -5.00
CA ILE A 11 -9.44 5.22 -5.50
C ILE A 11 -9.49 4.79 -6.97
N ARG A 12 -10.42 3.91 -7.32
CA ARG A 12 -10.58 3.45 -8.71
C ARG A 12 -10.88 4.60 -9.66
N SER A 13 -11.74 5.54 -9.25
CA SER A 13 -12.16 6.69 -10.05
C SER A 13 -11.11 7.82 -10.14
N ALA A 14 -10.13 7.88 -9.24
CA ALA A 14 -9.13 8.95 -9.18
C ALA A 14 -8.37 9.09 -10.51
N GLN A 15 -8.15 10.32 -10.98
CA GLN A 15 -7.51 10.55 -12.29
C GLN A 15 -6.07 11.05 -12.20
N HIS A 16 -5.75 11.85 -11.18
CA HIS A 16 -4.51 12.61 -11.09
C HIS A 16 -3.64 12.20 -9.91
N PHE A 17 -4.18 12.23 -8.70
CA PHE A 17 -3.44 11.84 -7.50
C PHE A 17 -4.40 11.42 -6.38
N ILE A 18 -3.84 10.87 -5.31
CA ILE A 18 -4.53 10.60 -4.05
C ILE A 18 -3.74 11.25 -2.91
N TYR A 19 -4.42 11.90 -1.99
CA TYR A 19 -3.84 12.42 -0.75
C TYR A 19 -4.61 11.83 0.44
N ILE A 20 -3.90 11.17 1.35
CA ILE A 20 -4.46 10.51 2.53
C ILE A 20 -3.73 11.03 3.75
N VAL A 21 -4.50 11.42 4.77
CA VAL A 21 -4.01 11.63 6.14
C VAL A 21 -4.75 10.63 7.00
N ASN A 22 -4.03 9.76 7.70
CA ASN A 22 -4.66 8.78 8.58
C ASN A 22 -3.79 8.43 9.78
N GLN A 23 -4.41 8.02 10.89
CA GLN A 23 -3.68 7.57 12.07
C GLN A 23 -3.00 6.22 11.84
N TYR A 24 -3.61 5.36 11.03
CA TYR A 24 -3.11 4.03 10.70
C TYR A 24 -3.14 3.79 9.19
N PHE A 25 -2.11 3.12 8.68
CA PHE A 25 -2.09 2.67 7.29
C PHE A 25 -1.57 1.24 7.20
N LEU A 26 -2.50 0.29 7.29
CA LEU A 26 -2.23 -1.14 7.20
C LEU A 26 -3.44 -1.87 6.63
N GLY A 27 -3.19 -2.93 5.86
CA GLY A 27 -4.23 -3.66 5.13
C GLY A 27 -3.69 -4.57 4.04
N SER A 28 -4.61 -5.22 3.33
CA SER A 28 -4.33 -6.12 2.21
C SER A 28 -3.41 -7.30 2.56
N SER A 29 -3.52 -7.77 3.80
CA SER A 29 -2.69 -8.81 4.40
C SER A 29 -2.74 -10.17 3.68
N ILE A 30 -3.90 -10.54 3.13
CA ILE A 30 -4.07 -11.79 2.36
C ILE A 30 -3.20 -11.78 1.09
N ILE A 31 -3.17 -10.65 0.37
CA ILE A 31 -2.41 -10.50 -0.87
C ILE A 31 -0.92 -10.50 -0.57
N GLN A 32 -0.54 -9.90 0.55
CA GLN A 32 0.84 -9.93 1.03
C GLN A 32 1.36 -11.34 1.34
N LEU A 33 0.51 -12.24 1.85
CA LEU A 33 0.88 -13.64 2.07
C LEU A 33 1.11 -14.38 0.75
N GLY A 34 0.37 -14.05 -0.31
CA GLY A 34 0.55 -14.64 -1.65
C GLY A 34 1.86 -14.26 -2.35
N PHE A 35 2.46 -13.10 -2.01
CA PHE A 35 3.79 -12.72 -2.53
C PHE A 35 4.94 -13.53 -1.91
N LYS A 36 4.69 -14.24 -0.80
CA LYS A 36 5.62 -15.20 -0.20
C LYS A 36 5.12 -16.62 -0.49
N GLN A 37 5.47 -17.17 -1.65
CA GLN A 37 5.42 -18.63 -1.81
C GLN A 37 6.29 -19.26 -0.71
N GLY A 38 5.69 -20.06 0.17
CA GLY A 38 6.43 -20.92 1.09
C GLY A 38 6.49 -20.51 2.57
N LEU A 39 5.66 -19.60 3.09
CA LEU A 39 5.51 -19.44 4.54
C LEU A 39 4.19 -20.03 5.01
N GLY A 40 4.28 -21.28 5.49
CA GLY A 40 3.20 -21.98 6.15
C GLY A 40 2.60 -21.18 7.30
N SER A 41 1.27 -21.22 7.39
CA SER A 41 0.45 -21.06 8.58
C SER A 41 0.89 -20.01 9.62
N PHE A 42 1.27 -18.80 9.21
CA PHE A 42 1.11 -17.65 10.11
C PHE A 42 -0.31 -17.12 9.92
N GLY A 43 -1.12 -17.31 10.97
CA GLY A 43 -2.58 -17.17 10.96
C GLY A 43 -3.09 -15.97 10.17
N ILE A 44 -4.24 -16.19 9.50
CA ILE A 44 -5.03 -15.24 8.72
C ILE A 44 -4.88 -13.83 9.31
N ALA A 45 -3.96 -13.05 8.75
CA ALA A 45 -3.76 -11.69 9.20
C ALA A 45 -5.04 -10.92 8.89
N GLY A 46 -5.79 -10.52 9.92
CA GLY A 46 -7.19 -10.06 9.79
C GLY A 46 -7.41 -8.70 9.10
N ALA A 47 -6.35 -8.05 8.61
CA ALA A 47 -6.42 -6.75 7.95
C ALA A 47 -6.82 -6.87 6.47
N ASN A 48 -8.02 -7.39 6.21
CA ASN A 48 -8.52 -7.74 4.87
C ASN A 48 -8.99 -6.55 4.03
N ASN A 49 -8.81 -5.32 4.50
CA ASN A 49 -9.23 -4.15 3.76
C ASN A 49 -8.37 -3.99 2.47
N LEU A 50 -9.04 -3.61 1.38
CA LEU A 50 -8.44 -3.47 0.05
C LEU A 50 -7.78 -2.10 -0.19
N ILE A 51 -7.72 -1.21 0.80
CA ILE A 51 -7.32 0.19 0.56
C ILE A 51 -5.87 0.29 0.05
N PRO A 52 -4.88 -0.36 0.69
CA PRO A 52 -3.49 -0.31 0.20
C PRO A 52 -3.32 -0.94 -1.18
N ILE A 53 -3.89 -2.13 -1.44
CA ILE A 53 -3.72 -2.77 -2.74
C ILE A 53 -4.41 -1.99 -3.88
N GLU A 54 -5.58 -1.40 -3.65
CA GLU A 54 -6.27 -0.60 -4.66
C GLU A 54 -5.44 0.63 -5.06
N ILE A 55 -4.75 1.27 -4.11
CA ILE A 55 -3.84 2.39 -4.40
C ILE A 55 -2.63 1.89 -5.21
N ALA A 56 -1.99 0.80 -4.78
CA ALA A 56 -0.83 0.26 -5.49
C ALA A 56 -1.17 -0.19 -6.92
N LEU A 57 -2.30 -0.86 -7.12
CA LEU A 57 -2.79 -1.26 -8.44
C LEU A 57 -3.18 -0.04 -9.29
N LYS A 58 -3.76 0.99 -8.67
CA LYS A 58 -4.07 2.24 -9.38
C LYS A 58 -2.81 2.89 -9.94
N ILE A 59 -1.75 2.99 -9.14
CA ILE A 59 -0.45 3.52 -9.56
C ILE A 59 0.15 2.62 -10.64
N ALA A 60 0.22 1.30 -10.41
CA ALA A 60 0.76 0.35 -11.38
C ALA A 60 0.06 0.43 -12.75
N ASN A 61 -1.27 0.57 -12.76
CA ASN A 61 -2.03 0.74 -13.99
C ASN A 61 -1.74 2.08 -14.69
N LYS A 62 -1.53 3.16 -13.94
CA LYS A 62 -1.14 4.45 -14.49
C LYS A 62 0.27 4.42 -15.07
N ILE A 63 1.22 3.74 -14.42
CA ILE A 63 2.58 3.48 -14.95
C ILE A 63 2.50 2.71 -16.28
N ARG A 64 1.73 1.62 -16.33
CA ARG A 64 1.55 0.83 -17.57
C ARG A 64 0.95 1.65 -18.70
N ALA A 65 0.02 2.54 -18.39
CA ALA A 65 -0.56 3.49 -19.34
C ALA A 65 0.34 4.70 -19.65
N ARG A 66 1.57 4.75 -19.11
CA ARG A 66 2.49 5.91 -19.19
C ARG A 66 1.86 7.23 -18.75
N GLY A 67 0.91 7.17 -17.83
CA GLY A 67 0.20 8.31 -17.27
C GLY A 67 0.82 8.75 -15.95
N LYS A 68 0.76 10.06 -15.67
CA LYS A 68 1.19 10.62 -14.38
C LYS A 68 0.14 10.35 -13.31
N PHE A 69 0.57 9.77 -12.20
CA PHE A 69 -0.27 9.57 -11.02
C PHE A 69 0.59 9.31 -9.78
N ALA A 70 0.26 9.93 -8.65
CA ALA A 70 0.96 9.67 -7.38
C ALA A 70 -0.03 9.58 -6.21
N ALA A 71 0.39 8.90 -5.14
CA ALA A 71 -0.30 8.87 -3.86
C ALA A 71 0.60 9.42 -2.76
N TYR A 72 0.04 10.29 -1.93
CA TYR A 72 0.72 10.90 -0.79
C TYR A 72 0.00 10.45 0.47
N ILE A 73 0.68 9.71 1.34
CA ILE A 73 0.12 9.05 2.52
C ILE A 73 0.82 9.57 3.76
N VAL A 74 0.18 10.52 4.43
CA VAL A 74 0.66 11.11 5.67
C VAL A 74 0.14 10.31 6.85
N ILE A 75 1.07 9.73 7.60
CA ILE A 75 0.83 8.96 8.82
C ILE A 75 1.77 9.46 9.92
N PRO A 76 1.42 9.28 11.21
CA PRO A 76 2.33 9.64 12.29
C PRO A 76 3.58 8.76 12.26
N MET A 77 4.69 9.27 12.81
CA MET A 77 5.97 8.53 12.89
C MET A 77 5.81 7.20 13.64
N TRP A 78 4.98 7.18 14.67
CA TRP A 78 4.43 5.98 15.31
C TRP A 78 3.03 6.30 15.86
N PRO A 79 2.16 5.27 16.04
CA PRO A 79 0.87 5.47 16.68
C PRO A 79 1.01 5.91 18.14
N GLU A 80 -0.03 6.52 18.69
CA GLU A 80 -0.04 7.00 20.07
C GLU A 80 0.34 5.91 21.09
N GLY A 81 1.31 6.20 21.95
CA GLY A 81 1.82 5.28 22.98
C GLY A 81 3.35 5.17 22.98
N ALA A 82 3.88 4.33 23.87
CA ALA A 82 5.31 4.07 23.94
C ALA A 82 5.78 3.29 22.69
N PRO A 83 6.74 3.81 21.90
CA PRO A 83 7.13 3.20 20.63
C PRO A 83 7.76 1.82 20.80
N THR A 84 8.34 1.52 21.96
CA THR A 84 8.93 0.22 22.30
C THR A 84 7.92 -0.81 22.83
N SER A 85 6.66 -0.41 23.03
CA SER A 85 5.63 -1.33 23.51
C SER A 85 5.25 -2.37 22.46
N ASN A 86 4.89 -3.58 22.90
CA ASN A 86 4.51 -4.68 22.02
C ASN A 86 3.36 -4.32 21.04
N PRO A 87 2.26 -3.66 21.47
CA PRO A 87 1.18 -3.28 20.55
C PRO A 87 1.64 -2.34 19.44
N ILE A 88 2.46 -1.34 19.78
CA ILE A 88 2.96 -0.35 18.80
C ILE A 88 3.94 -1.00 17.83
N GLN A 89 4.86 -1.82 18.32
CA GLN A 89 5.77 -2.60 17.47
C GLN A 89 5.02 -3.52 16.50
N ARG A 90 3.91 -4.14 16.94
CA ARG A 90 3.08 -4.98 16.07
C ARG A 90 2.36 -4.17 14.99
N ILE A 91 1.88 -2.97 15.31
CA ILE A 91 1.27 -2.06 14.33
C ILE A 91 2.31 -1.61 13.30
N LEU A 92 3.48 -1.17 13.75
CA LEU A 92 4.58 -0.74 12.89
C LEU A 92 5.06 -1.87 11.97
N TYR A 93 5.13 -3.11 12.48
CA TYR A 93 5.42 -4.29 11.67
C TYR A 93 4.43 -4.45 10.51
N TRP A 94 3.13 -4.41 10.80
CA TRP A 94 2.09 -4.55 9.76
C TRP A 94 2.05 -3.38 8.78
N GLN A 95 2.27 -2.16 9.27
CA GLN A 95 2.42 -0.98 8.42
C GLN A 95 3.59 -1.12 7.44
N HIS A 96 4.77 -1.50 7.95
CA HIS A 96 5.96 -1.75 7.11
C HIS A 96 5.67 -2.84 6.06
N LYS A 97 5.00 -3.92 6.48
CA LYS A 97 4.57 -5.01 5.62
C LYS A 97 3.60 -4.55 4.53
N THR A 98 2.61 -3.73 4.85
CA THR A 98 1.71 -3.13 3.85
C THR A 98 2.48 -2.27 2.86
N MET A 99 3.36 -1.37 3.33
CA MET A 99 4.19 -0.53 2.45
C MET A 99 5.10 -1.37 1.54
N GLN A 100 5.74 -2.41 2.08
CA GLN A 100 6.59 -3.33 1.32
C GLN A 100 5.84 -3.94 0.13
N MET A 101 4.60 -4.40 0.33
CA MET A 101 3.77 -4.95 -0.75
C MET A 101 3.45 -3.91 -1.82
N MET A 102 3.12 -2.67 -1.41
CA MET A 102 2.81 -1.58 -2.35
C MET A 102 4.03 -1.23 -3.19
N TYR A 103 5.19 -1.04 -2.55
CA TYR A 103 6.46 -0.76 -3.23
C TYR A 103 6.83 -1.86 -4.22
N GLN A 104 6.69 -3.14 -3.84
CA GLN A 104 6.96 -4.26 -4.74
C GLN A 104 5.99 -4.30 -5.93
N THR A 105 4.72 -3.96 -5.73
CA THR A 105 3.72 -3.90 -6.80
C THR A 105 4.05 -2.81 -7.81
N ILE A 106 4.45 -1.63 -7.33
CA ILE A 106 4.85 -0.50 -8.18
C ILE A 106 6.16 -0.82 -8.91
N HIS A 107 7.17 -1.34 -8.21
CA HIS A 107 8.44 -1.74 -8.81
C HIS A 107 8.26 -2.75 -9.94
N LYS A 108 7.42 -3.78 -9.74
CA LYS A 108 7.10 -4.74 -10.81
C LYS A 108 6.52 -4.05 -12.04
N ALA A 109 5.60 -3.10 -11.85
CA ALA A 109 5.01 -2.35 -12.95
C ALA A 109 6.05 -1.49 -13.70
N LEU A 110 7.02 -0.91 -12.98
CA LEU A 110 8.14 -0.16 -13.59
C LEU A 110 9.03 -1.06 -14.46
N VAL A 111 9.42 -2.23 -13.93
CA VAL A 111 10.22 -3.22 -14.67
C VAL A 111 9.48 -3.68 -15.93
N GLU A 112 8.18 -3.97 -15.83
CA GLU A 112 7.35 -4.42 -16.96
C GLU A 112 7.33 -3.42 -18.13
N VAL A 113 7.50 -2.13 -17.87
CA VAL A 113 7.53 -1.09 -18.91
C VAL A 113 8.92 -0.51 -19.18
N GLY A 114 9.97 -1.06 -18.55
CA GLY A 114 11.37 -0.65 -18.71
C GLY A 114 11.68 0.74 -18.12
N LEU A 115 11.08 1.09 -16.98
CA LEU A 115 11.25 2.37 -16.29
C LEU A 115 12.01 2.27 -14.95
N ASP A 116 12.46 1.08 -14.56
CA ASP A 116 13.10 0.75 -13.27
C ASP A 116 14.47 1.40 -13.03
N GLY A 117 15.08 2.04 -14.04
CA GLY A 117 16.28 2.87 -13.89
C GLY A 117 16.03 4.38 -14.05
N GLN A 118 14.79 4.78 -14.35
CA GLN A 118 14.40 6.19 -14.51
C GLN A 118 13.57 6.71 -13.34
N TYR A 119 12.76 5.83 -12.77
CA TYR A 119 11.89 6.14 -11.66
C TYR A 119 12.04 5.09 -10.58
N GLU A 120 11.90 5.54 -9.35
CA GLU A 120 11.82 4.70 -8.18
C GLU A 120 10.36 4.61 -7.72
N PRO A 121 9.96 3.52 -7.04
CA PRO A 121 8.63 3.42 -6.48
C PRO A 121 8.22 4.63 -5.60
N GLN A 122 9.17 5.25 -4.89
CA GLN A 122 8.98 6.45 -4.06
C GLN A 122 8.54 7.67 -4.86
N ASP A 123 8.78 7.72 -6.18
CA ASP A 123 8.28 8.81 -7.03
C ASP A 123 6.75 8.79 -7.18
N PHE A 124 6.12 7.65 -6.86
CA PHE A 124 4.68 7.44 -7.00
C PHE A 124 3.96 7.27 -5.66
N ILE A 125 4.66 6.88 -4.61
CA ILE A 125 4.11 6.74 -3.26
C ILE A 125 5.03 7.39 -2.23
N ILE A 126 4.52 8.44 -1.57
CA ILE A 126 5.24 9.27 -0.61
C ILE A 126 4.58 9.18 0.75
#